data_AF-A0A496TVY6-F1
#
_entry.id   AF-A0A496TVY6-F1
#
_cell.length_a   1.000
_cell.length_b   1.000
_cell.length_c   1.000
_cell.angle_alpha   90.00
_cell.angle_beta   90.00
_cell.angle_gamma   90.00
#
_symmetry.space_group_name_H-M   'P 1'
#
loop_
_entity.id
_entity.type
_entity.pdbx_description
1 polymer ?
#
loop_
_entity_poly.entity_id
_entity_poly.type
_entity_poly.pdbx_seq_one_letter_code
_entity_poly.pdbx_strand_id
1 'polypeptide(L)'
;MNDTLLNQDEIDSLLNQINNENNSDTENKENENQLKTYKKIFRPLKKSVEKFQFPRRSPIIKKENVVLNPEPSYIPKKNETVVYTLDGYIKRRYK
;
A
#
# COMPACT_ATOMS: atom_id res chain seq x y z
N MET A 1 -4.36 19.42 12.83
CA MET A 1 -3.03 19.23 12.21
C MET A 1 -3.22 18.32 11.01
N ASN A 2 -2.84 18.75 9.80
CA ASN A 2 -2.92 17.93 8.58
C ASN A 2 -1.49 17.54 8.18
N ASP A 3 -1.12 16.27 8.36
CA ASP A 3 0.14 15.71 7.86
C ASP A 3 -0.05 15.31 6.38
N THR A 4 -0.07 16.29 5.48
CA THR A 4 -0.03 16.03 4.04
C THR A 4 1.40 15.69 3.64
N LEU A 5 1.64 14.44 3.26
CA LEU A 5 2.89 14.01 2.62
C LEU A 5 3.06 14.78 1.31
N LEU A 6 4.10 15.62 1.21
CA LEU A 6 4.42 16.38 0.01
C LEU A 6 4.65 15.44 -1.18
N ASN A 7 4.12 15.82 -2.33
CA ASN A 7 4.34 15.08 -3.58
C ASN A 7 5.74 15.37 -4.13
N GLN A 8 6.30 14.43 -4.90
CA GLN A 8 7.66 14.58 -5.48
C GLN A 8 7.80 15.83 -6.35
N ASP A 9 6.73 16.24 -7.05
CA ASP A 9 6.72 17.43 -7.91
C ASP A 9 6.82 18.73 -7.10
N GLU A 10 6.26 18.76 -5.89
CA GLU A 10 6.34 19.90 -4.98
C GLU A 10 7.76 20.01 -4.40
N ILE A 11 8.39 18.87 -4.09
CA ILE A 11 9.79 18.80 -3.66
C ILE A 11 10.71 19.34 -4.77
N ASP A 12 10.49 18.93 -6.01
CA ASP A 12 11.30 19.37 -7.15
C ASP A 12 11.10 20.87 -7.43
N SER A 13 9.89 21.38 -7.22
CA SER A 13 9.60 22.82 -7.30
C SER A 13 10.34 23.63 -6.23
N LEU A 14 10.32 23.16 -4.98
CA LEU A 14 11.03 23.79 -3.87
C LEU A 14 12.55 23.79 -4.09
N LEU A 15 13.12 22.68 -4.58
CA LEU A 15 14.55 22.62 -4.92
C LEU A 15 14.93 23.63 -6.01
N ASN A 16 14.05 23.88 -6.97
CA ASN A 16 14.28 24.88 -8.01
C ASN A 16 14.16 26.32 -7.50
N GLN A 17 13.25 26.58 -6.56
CA GLN A 17 13.14 27.89 -5.90
C GLN A 17 14.41 28.21 -5.09
N ILE A 18 14.90 27.23 -4.32
CA ILE A 18 16.15 27.34 -3.57
C ILE A 18 17.35 27.61 -4.50
N ASN A 19 17.39 26.99 -5.69
CA ASN A 19 18.43 27.27 -6.68
C ASN A 19 18.40 28.72 -7.20
N ASN A 20 17.21 29.32 -7.30
CA ASN A 20 17.06 30.69 -7.83
C ASN A 20 17.37 31.76 -6.77
N GLU A 21 17.08 31.49 -5.50
CA GLU A 21 17.33 32.43 -4.40
C GLU A 21 18.81 32.50 -3.99
N ASN A 22 19.57 31.43 -4.22
CA ASN A 22 20.95 31.33 -3.77
C ASN A 22 21.99 32.06 -4.64
N ASN A 23 21.63 32.90 -5.62
CA ASN A 23 22.59 33.72 -6.39
C ASN A 23 23.25 34.89 -5.59
N SER A 24 23.58 34.69 -4.31
CA SER A 24 24.42 35.61 -3.53
C SER A 24 25.69 34.91 -3.03
N ASP A 25 26.82 35.51 -3.38
CA ASP A 25 28.13 34.88 -3.41
C ASP A 25 28.73 34.72 -2.01
N THR A 26 28.60 33.55 -1.39
CA THR A 26 29.66 32.86 -0.59
C THR A 26 29.17 31.56 0.06
N GLU A 27 27.90 31.46 0.48
CA GLU A 27 27.31 30.20 1.00
C GLU A 27 27.06 29.15 -0.12
N ASN A 28 27.11 29.60 -1.38
CA ASN A 28 26.92 28.77 -2.56
C ASN A 28 27.89 27.60 -2.69
N LYS A 29 29.16 27.76 -2.30
CA LYS A 29 30.16 26.71 -2.56
C LYS A 29 29.95 25.48 -1.67
N GLU A 30 29.58 25.68 -0.41
CA GLU A 30 29.27 24.58 0.50
C GLU A 30 27.95 23.91 0.15
N ASN A 31 26.92 24.70 -0.17
CA ASN A 31 25.62 24.21 -0.60
C ASN A 31 25.69 23.45 -1.94
N GLU A 32 26.47 23.93 -2.90
CA GLU A 32 26.75 23.20 -4.14
C GLU A 32 27.50 21.89 -3.89
N ASN A 33 28.47 21.88 -2.96
CA ASN A 33 29.22 20.69 -2.62
C ASN A 33 28.33 19.65 -1.95
N GLN A 34 27.47 20.07 -1.01
CA GLN A 34 26.45 19.21 -0.41
C GLN A 34 25.50 18.65 -1.48
N LEU A 35 24.98 19.48 -2.38
CA LEU A 35 24.12 19.04 -3.47
C LEU A 35 24.81 18.04 -4.41
N LYS A 36 26.09 18.27 -4.74
CA LYS A 36 26.92 17.34 -5.53
C LYS A 36 27.08 16.00 -4.79
N THR A 37 27.27 16.01 -3.46
CA THR A 37 27.35 14.77 -2.67
C THR A 37 26.03 14.00 -2.63
N TYR A 38 24.89 14.67 -2.41
CA TYR A 38 23.58 14.04 -2.46
C TYR A 38 23.32 13.43 -3.84
N LYS A 39 23.55 14.17 -4.92
CA LYS A 39 23.43 13.65 -6.30
C LYS A 39 24.32 12.42 -6.53
N LYS A 40 25.52 12.38 -5.96
CA LYS A 40 26.45 11.24 -6.06
C LYS A 40 25.97 10.01 -5.29
N ILE A 41 25.26 10.18 -4.17
CA ILE A 41 24.69 9.09 -3.36
C ILE A 41 23.40 8.54 -3.98
N PHE A 42 22.50 9.42 -4.45
CA PHE A 42 21.20 8.99 -5.00
C PHE A 42 21.30 8.41 -6.42
N ARG A 43 22.29 8.82 -7.23
CA ARG A 43 22.49 8.30 -8.59
C ARG A 43 22.74 6.77 -8.65
N PRO A 44 23.61 6.16 -7.83
CA PRO A 44 23.79 4.71 -7.83
C PRO A 44 22.55 3.97 -7.31
N LEU A 45 21.82 4.53 -6.33
CA LEU A 45 20.56 3.95 -5.84
C LEU A 45 19.51 3.89 -6.95
N LYS A 46 19.32 4.97 -7.71
CA LYS A 46 18.43 4.99 -8.88
C LYS A 46 18.80 3.91 -9.91
N LYS A 47 20.08 3.81 -10.27
CA LYS A 47 20.58 2.79 -11.21
C LYS A 47 20.35 1.36 -10.70
N SER A 48 20.51 1.12 -9.39
CA SER A 48 20.26 -0.21 -8.81
C SER A 48 18.77 -0.57 -8.80
N VAL A 49 17.90 0.40 -8.52
CA VAL A 49 16.44 0.19 -8.58
C VAL A 49 16.04 -0.14 -10.01
N GLU A 50 16.50 0.61 -11.02
CA GLU A 50 16.23 0.32 -12.44
C GLU A 50 16.74 -1.07 -12.86
N LYS A 51 17.95 -1.47 -12.41
CA LYS A 51 18.57 -2.75 -12.79
C LYS A 51 17.87 -3.96 -12.16
N PHE A 52 17.31 -3.83 -10.97
CA PHE A 52 16.64 -4.91 -10.23
C PHE A 52 15.14 -4.65 -10.07
N GLN A 53 14.55 -3.81 -10.93
CA GLN A 53 13.10 -3.55 -10.95
C GLN A 53 12.38 -4.77 -11.51
N PHE A 54 12.14 -5.76 -10.65
CA PHE A 54 11.26 -6.87 -10.99
C PHE A 54 9.81 -6.44 -10.82
N PRO A 55 8.90 -6.79 -11.75
CA PRO A 55 7.48 -6.56 -11.55
C PRO A 55 7.04 -7.30 -10.28
N ARG A 56 6.19 -6.65 -9.47
CA ARG A 56 5.56 -7.32 -8.33
C ARG A 56 4.79 -8.54 -8.85
N ARG A 57 5.16 -9.72 -8.35
CA ARG A 57 4.50 -10.99 -8.75
C ARG A 57 3.15 -11.17 -8.08
N SER A 58 2.97 -10.62 -6.89
CA SER A 58 1.73 -10.69 -6.13
C SER A 58 0.89 -9.42 -6.30
N PRO A 59 -0.42 -9.54 -6.57
CA PRO A 59 -1.31 -8.40 -6.55
C PRO A 59 -1.48 -7.89 -5.11
N ILE A 60 -1.71 -6.59 -4.97
CA ILE A 60 -2.11 -5.99 -3.70
C ILE A 60 -3.60 -6.29 -3.51
N ILE A 61 -3.90 -7.27 -2.65
CA ILE A 61 -5.29 -7.61 -2.30
C ILE A 61 -5.62 -6.88 -0.98
N LYS A 62 -6.49 -5.88 -1.05
CA LYS A 62 -7.09 -5.29 0.16
C LYS A 62 -8.06 -6.32 0.72
N LYS A 63 -7.74 -6.90 1.87
CA LYS A 63 -8.69 -7.75 2.59
C LYS A 63 -9.58 -6.85 3.42
N GLU A 64 -10.89 -7.04 3.30
CA GLU A 64 -11.81 -6.52 4.31
C GLU A 64 -11.46 -7.16 5.65
N ASN A 65 -11.50 -6.37 6.72
CA ASN A 65 -11.35 -6.89 8.08
C ASN A 65 -12.60 -7.71 8.42
N VAL A 66 -12.63 -8.96 7.93
CA VAL A 66 -13.64 -9.93 8.32
C VAL A 66 -13.29 -10.33 9.75
N VAL A 67 -14.04 -9.77 10.70
CA VAL A 67 -14.05 -10.25 12.08
C VAL A 67 -14.45 -11.73 12.02
N LEU A 68 -13.48 -12.61 12.26
CA LEU A 68 -13.72 -14.04 12.36
C LEU A 68 -14.62 -14.28 13.57
N ASN A 69 -15.91 -14.50 13.34
CA ASN A 69 -16.76 -15.17 14.32
C ASN A 69 -16.27 -16.63 14.36
N PRO A 70 -15.75 -17.13 15.51
CA PRO A 70 -15.22 -18.48 15.60
C PRO A 70 -16.38 -19.47 15.74
N GLU A 71 -17.14 -19.68 14.67
CA GLU A 71 -17.97 -20.87 14.54
C GLU A 71 -17.43 -21.70 13.36
N PRO A 72 -17.00 -22.95 13.62
CA PRO A 72 -16.53 -23.80 12.54
C PRO A 72 -17.71 -24.16 11.64
N SER A 73 -17.77 -23.58 10.43
CA SER A 73 -18.67 -24.01 9.36
C SER A 73 -18.21 -25.34 8.72
N TYR A 74 -17.75 -26.28 9.56
CA TYR A 74 -17.40 -27.64 9.14
C TYR A 74 -18.66 -28.49 8.91
N ILE A 75 -19.82 -27.99 9.32
CA ILE A 75 -21.10 -28.62 9.05
C ILE A 75 -21.42 -28.39 7.57
N PRO A 76 -21.48 -29.44 6.72
CA PRO A 76 -21.90 -29.28 5.34
C PRO A 76 -23.32 -28.69 5.35
N LYS A 77 -23.48 -27.52 4.74
CA LYS A 77 -24.80 -26.89 4.53
C LYS A 77 -25.59 -27.80 3.59
N LYS A 78 -26.35 -28.75 4.15
CA LYS A 78 -27.34 -29.52 3.42
C LYS A 78 -28.57 -28.63 3.26
N ASN A 79 -29.02 -28.45 2.02
CA ASN A 79 -30.30 -27.80 1.75
C ASN A 79 -31.43 -28.76 2.15
N GLU A 80 -31.73 -28.85 3.45
CA GLU A 80 -32.77 -29.73 3.99
C GLU A 80 -34.09 -28.98 4.21
N THR A 81 -35.20 -29.66 3.95
CA THR A 81 -36.53 -29.20 4.36
C THR A 81 -37.01 -30.09 5.51
N VAL A 82 -37.28 -29.46 6.66
CA VAL A 82 -37.84 -30.13 7.84
C VAL A 82 -39.36 -30.02 7.79
N VAL A 83 -40.06 -31.16 7.86
CA VAL A 83 -41.54 -31.25 7.80
C VAL A 83 -42.06 -31.89 9.07
N TYR A 84 -43.04 -31.25 9.71
CA TYR A 84 -43.76 -31.78 10.87
C TYR A 84 -45.06 -32.46 10.39
N THR A 85 -45.31 -33.68 10.86
CA THR A 85 -46.58 -34.37 10.60
C THR A 85 -47.60 -34.05 11.70
N LEU A 86 -48.90 -34.16 11.38
CA LEU A 86 -49.98 -33.98 12.36
C LEU A 86 -49.87 -34.96 13.54
N ASP A 87 -49.30 -36.14 13.30
CA ASP A 87 -49.04 -37.16 14.32
C ASP A 87 -47.78 -36.87 15.17
N GLY A 88 -47.16 -35.69 15.02
CA GLY A 88 -46.02 -35.26 15.84
C GLY A 88 -44.63 -35.74 15.39
N TYR A 89 -44.50 -36.41 14.24
CA TYR A 89 -43.20 -36.84 13.71
C TYR A 89 -42.48 -35.75 12.92
N ILE A 90 -41.14 -35.76 12.99
CA ILE A 90 -40.25 -34.88 12.21
C ILE A 90 -39.66 -35.67 11.04
N LYS A 91 -39.86 -35.19 9.82
CA LYS A 91 -39.28 -35.77 8.59
C LYS A 91 -38.33 -34.78 7.93
N ARG A 92 -37.13 -35.24 7.55
CA ARG A 92 -36.14 -34.45 6.79
C ARG A 92 -36.17 -34.88 5.33
N ARG A 93 -36.34 -33.93 4.41
CA ARG A 93 -36.22 -34.16 2.96
C ARG A 93 -34.93 -33.51 2.45
N TYR A 94 -34.14 -34.30 1.73
CA TYR A 94 -32.93 -33.84 1.05
C TYR A 94 -33.29 -33.57 -0.42
N LYS A 95 -32.80 -32.46 -0.99
CA LYS A 95 -32.86 -32.21 -2.45
C LYS A 95 -31.80 -33.02 -3.17
#